data_AF-A0A5D0RN24-F1
#
_entry.id   AF-A0A5D0RN24-F1
#
_cell.length_a   1.000
_cell.length_b   1.000
_cell.length_c   1.000
_cell.angle_alpha   90.00
_cell.angle_beta   90.00
_cell.angle_gamma   90.00
#
_symmetry.space_group_name_H-M   'P 1'
#
loop_
_entity.id
_entity.type
_entity.pdbx_description
1 polymer ?
#
loop_
_entity_poly.entity_id
_entity_poly.type
_entity_poly.pdbx_seq_one_letter_code
_entity_poly.pdbx_strand_id
1 'polypeptide(L)'
;MGLIAVWASESFFWSAPMPDLTVAGWFLTWLAYALACAVVLSAVGLTGIRGIRGVFLGGALMGFLIEGVVVDELYLSFPFHLVWTPLAWHALITGVCVFGMARVAPHWPLWRHLLALIGLGLFGATFATFWPSERDSLPPGDVVLFYLAGIGLVVPLGLIVVDRIGQVPRPPLWVALVVPGLALALWVGKTIANPAPIRLVFPIMAGLTLWAMWRLGGAGPVSFGAPGAVRRHLLFPLAPVITAFIAVAIWENVGALEGQAVVALVTVPVSLGWWLWLLWRAARAQPRRAASA
;
A
#
# COMPACT_ATOMS: atom_id res chain seq x y z
N MET A 1 0.35 -6.82 8.71
CA MET A 1 0.11 -6.12 7.43
C MET A 1 -0.39 -4.70 7.63
N GLY A 2 -1.45 -4.45 8.42
CA GLY A 2 -1.92 -3.08 8.70
C GLY A 2 -0.83 -2.10 9.15
N LEU A 3 0.05 -2.49 10.08
CA LEU A 3 1.19 -1.64 10.49
C LEU A 3 2.16 -1.30 9.35
N ILE A 4 2.43 -2.27 8.48
CA ILE A 4 3.29 -2.06 7.29
C ILE A 4 2.60 -1.08 6.35
N ALA A 5 1.29 -1.25 6.14
CA ALA A 5 0.51 -0.41 5.25
C ALA A 5 0.38 1.03 5.78
N VAL A 6 0.10 1.24 7.06
CA VAL A 6 0.13 2.60 7.67
C VAL A 6 1.48 3.25 7.48
N TRP A 7 2.56 2.55 7.82
CA TRP A 7 3.86 3.17 7.70
C TRP A 7 4.18 3.52 6.25
N ALA A 8 3.90 2.61 5.30
CA ALA A 8 4.22 2.81 3.89
C ALA A 8 3.32 3.84 3.21
N SER A 9 2.03 3.85 3.55
CA SER A 9 1.05 4.72 2.96
C SER A 9 0.99 6.07 3.65
N GLU A 10 1.15 6.16 4.97
CA GLU A 10 1.06 7.43 5.69
C GLU A 10 2.46 7.96 6.03
N SER A 11 3.22 7.24 6.85
CA SER A 11 4.46 7.80 7.40
C SER A 11 5.51 8.07 6.33
N PHE A 12 5.75 7.11 5.46
CA PHE A 12 6.73 7.20 4.38
C PHE A 12 6.30 8.19 3.29
N PHE A 13 4.99 8.33 3.03
CA PHE A 13 4.47 9.29 2.07
C PHE A 13 4.55 10.72 2.61
N TRP A 14 3.90 10.98 3.75
CA TRP A 14 3.84 12.32 4.34
C TRP A 14 5.21 12.79 4.80
N SER A 15 6.15 11.87 5.04
CA SER A 15 7.56 12.12 5.39
C SER A 15 7.79 12.92 6.67
N ALA A 16 6.75 13.54 7.22
CA ALA A 16 6.68 14.32 8.42
C ALA A 16 5.32 14.03 9.09
N PRO A 17 5.26 13.99 10.43
CA PRO A 17 4.00 13.86 11.13
C PRO A 17 3.09 15.05 10.83
N MET A 18 1.79 14.82 10.76
CA MET A 18 0.81 15.90 10.75
C MET A 18 0.86 16.67 12.08
N PRO A 19 0.69 18.01 12.10
CA PRO A 19 0.81 18.81 13.33
C PRO A 19 -0.15 18.37 14.43
N ASP A 20 -1.31 17.84 14.05
CA ASP A 20 -2.41 17.40 14.89
C ASP A 20 -2.47 15.87 15.08
N LEU A 21 -1.40 15.14 14.71
CA LEU A 21 -1.34 13.69 14.86
C LEU A 21 -1.44 13.29 16.34
N THR A 22 -2.58 12.73 16.72
CA THR A 22 -2.80 12.14 18.05
C THR A 22 -2.56 10.63 18.04
N VAL A 23 -2.27 10.05 19.21
CA VAL A 23 -2.16 8.59 19.37
C VAL A 23 -3.46 7.89 18.96
N ALA A 24 -4.62 8.45 19.32
CA ALA A 24 -5.92 7.92 18.94
C ALA A 24 -6.13 7.98 17.42
N GLY A 25 -5.79 9.11 16.79
CA GLY A 25 -5.83 9.25 15.34
C GLY A 25 -4.96 8.22 14.63
N TRP A 26 -3.70 8.08 15.07
CA TRP A 26 -2.79 7.07 14.53
C TRP A 26 -3.34 5.64 14.67
N PHE A 27 -3.90 5.30 15.84
CA PHE A 27 -4.51 3.99 16.09
C PHE A 27 -5.73 3.73 15.19
N LEU A 28 -6.59 4.73 14.98
CA LEU A 28 -7.74 4.64 14.09
C LEU A 28 -7.30 4.45 12.63
N THR A 29 -6.27 5.18 12.19
CA THR A 29 -5.65 4.99 10.87
C THR A 29 -5.12 3.57 10.75
N TRP A 30 -4.42 3.05 11.75
CA TRP A 30 -3.99 1.65 11.78
C TRP A 30 -5.14 0.66 11.68
N LEU A 31 -6.24 0.88 12.39
CA LEU A 31 -7.40 0.01 12.32
C LEU A 31 -8.03 0.03 10.91
N ALA A 32 -8.11 1.20 10.26
CA ALA A 32 -8.59 1.33 8.89
C ALA A 32 -7.73 0.54 7.88
N TYR A 33 -6.40 0.68 7.96
CA TYR A 33 -5.49 -0.11 7.13
C TYR A 33 -5.49 -1.60 7.47
N ALA A 34 -5.68 -1.97 8.73
CA ALA A 34 -5.83 -3.37 9.12
C ALA A 34 -7.11 -3.99 8.53
N LEU A 35 -8.23 -3.25 8.56
CA LEU A 35 -9.48 -3.64 7.91
C LEU A 35 -9.29 -3.83 6.40
N ALA A 36 -8.69 -2.85 5.72
CA ALA A 36 -8.42 -2.93 4.28
C ALA A 36 -7.49 -4.12 3.93
N CYS A 37 -6.42 -4.32 4.70
CA CYS A 37 -5.54 -5.49 4.56
C CYS A 37 -6.28 -6.81 4.77
N ALA A 38 -7.23 -6.88 5.71
CA ALA A 38 -8.03 -8.08 5.94
C ALA A 38 -8.95 -8.37 4.75
N VAL A 39 -9.58 -7.35 4.13
CA VAL A 39 -10.33 -7.51 2.88
C VAL A 39 -9.42 -8.05 1.77
N VAL A 40 -8.21 -7.51 1.64
CA VAL A 40 -7.22 -7.99 0.66
C VAL A 40 -6.83 -9.43 0.92
N LEU A 41 -6.60 -9.84 2.17
CA LEU A 41 -6.28 -11.23 2.52
C LEU A 41 -7.43 -12.17 2.17
N SER A 42 -8.69 -11.77 2.42
CA SER A 42 -9.86 -12.52 1.95
C SER A 42 -9.87 -12.66 0.43
N ALA A 43 -9.66 -11.57 -0.30
CA ALA A 43 -9.61 -11.58 -1.75
C ALA A 43 -8.49 -12.48 -2.29
N VAL A 44 -7.28 -12.40 -1.72
CA VAL A 44 -6.14 -13.26 -2.08
C VAL A 44 -6.43 -14.72 -1.74
N GLY A 45 -7.08 -15.01 -0.61
CA GLY A 45 -7.46 -16.37 -0.22
C GLY A 45 -8.48 -17.00 -1.16
N LEU A 46 -9.54 -16.26 -1.50
CA LEU A 46 -10.60 -16.71 -2.42
C LEU A 46 -10.10 -16.82 -3.86
N THR A 47 -9.35 -15.84 -4.32
CA THR A 47 -8.88 -15.79 -5.72
C THR A 47 -7.65 -16.65 -5.94
N GLY A 48 -6.80 -16.85 -4.93
CA GLY A 48 -5.51 -17.52 -5.07
C GLY A 48 -4.53 -16.78 -5.98
N ILE A 49 -4.67 -15.47 -6.14
CA ILE A 49 -3.67 -14.65 -6.84
C ILE A 49 -2.34 -14.66 -6.08
N ARG A 50 -1.21 -14.66 -6.78
CA ARG A 50 0.12 -14.83 -6.19
C ARG A 50 1.17 -13.94 -6.84
N GLY A 51 2.33 -13.88 -6.17
CA GLY A 51 3.51 -13.17 -6.64
C GLY A 51 3.26 -11.67 -6.79
N ILE A 52 4.02 -11.03 -7.68
CA ILE A 52 3.97 -9.59 -7.87
C ILE A 52 2.59 -9.08 -8.30
N ARG A 53 1.82 -9.89 -9.04
CA ARG A 53 0.45 -9.53 -9.44
C ARG A 53 -0.49 -9.47 -8.23
N GLY A 54 -0.35 -10.41 -7.30
CA GLY A 54 -1.13 -10.42 -6.06
C GLY A 54 -0.77 -9.26 -5.15
N VAL A 55 0.52 -8.91 -5.08
CA VAL A 55 1.00 -7.74 -4.32
C VAL A 55 0.44 -6.44 -4.91
N PHE A 56 0.56 -6.24 -6.21
CA PHE A 56 0.05 -5.04 -6.88
C PHE A 56 -1.48 -4.95 -6.81
N LEU A 57 -2.23 -5.97 -7.24
CA LEU A 57 -3.69 -5.94 -7.22
C LEU A 57 -4.25 -5.90 -5.78
N GLY A 58 -3.56 -6.51 -4.82
CA GLY A 58 -3.89 -6.40 -3.40
C GLY A 58 -3.70 -4.98 -2.88
N GLY A 59 -2.58 -4.34 -3.22
CA GLY A 59 -2.37 -2.92 -2.89
C GLY A 59 -3.38 -1.98 -3.58
N ALA A 60 -3.77 -2.29 -4.82
CA ALA A 60 -4.82 -1.54 -5.54
C ALA A 60 -6.18 -1.65 -4.84
N LEU A 61 -6.58 -2.88 -4.48
CA LEU A 61 -7.81 -3.11 -3.73
C LEU A 61 -7.78 -2.42 -2.36
N MET A 62 -6.65 -2.48 -1.65
CA MET A 62 -6.44 -1.74 -0.40
C MET A 62 -6.64 -0.23 -0.62
N GLY A 63 -6.02 0.33 -1.66
CA GLY A 63 -6.13 1.74 -1.96
C GLY A 63 -7.55 2.17 -2.31
N PHE A 64 -8.26 1.42 -3.15
CA PHE A 64 -9.67 1.73 -3.44
C PHE A 64 -10.55 1.65 -2.18
N LEU A 65 -10.23 0.79 -1.22
CA LEU A 65 -10.94 0.72 0.05
C LEU A 65 -10.64 1.90 0.96
N ILE A 66 -9.36 2.27 1.15
CA ILE A 66 -9.00 3.43 1.96
C ILE A 66 -9.62 4.69 1.36
N GLU A 67 -9.42 4.90 0.06
CA GLU A 67 -9.78 6.16 -0.61
C GLU A 67 -11.26 6.26 -0.98
N GLY A 68 -11.91 5.13 -1.26
CA GLY A 68 -13.33 5.09 -1.60
C GLY A 68 -14.28 4.83 -0.42
N VAL A 69 -13.78 4.29 0.69
CA VAL A 69 -14.62 3.92 1.86
C VAL A 69 -14.21 4.71 3.10
N VAL A 70 -12.93 4.87 3.37
CA VAL A 70 -12.48 5.51 4.63
C VAL A 70 -12.43 7.02 4.47
N VAL A 71 -11.61 7.56 3.56
CA VAL A 71 -11.29 9.00 3.52
C VAL A 71 -11.97 9.80 2.39
N ASP A 72 -12.63 9.14 1.43
CA ASP A 72 -13.34 9.77 0.28
C ASP A 72 -12.45 10.54 -0.73
N GLU A 73 -11.12 10.47 -0.62
CA GLU A 73 -10.15 11.15 -1.52
C GLU A 73 -10.33 10.77 -2.99
N LEU A 74 -10.79 9.53 -3.24
CA LEU A 74 -11.11 9.00 -4.58
C LEU A 74 -12.04 9.92 -5.38
N TYR A 75 -12.86 10.71 -4.67
CA TYR A 75 -13.94 11.50 -5.25
C TYR A 75 -13.61 13.00 -5.40
N LEU A 76 -12.53 13.49 -4.77
CA LEU A 76 -12.24 14.93 -4.70
C LEU A 76 -11.66 15.50 -6.00
N SER A 77 -10.75 14.76 -6.65
CA SER A 77 -10.05 15.22 -7.87
C SER A 77 -10.15 14.18 -8.99
N PHE A 78 -11.38 13.85 -9.37
CA PHE A 78 -11.64 12.90 -10.45
C PHE A 78 -11.29 13.49 -11.83
N PRO A 79 -10.64 12.72 -12.74
CA PRO A 79 -10.27 11.31 -12.63
C PRO A 79 -8.87 11.05 -12.09
N PHE A 80 -8.11 12.08 -11.71
CA PHE A 80 -6.71 11.92 -11.30
C PHE A 80 -6.57 11.03 -10.05
N HIS A 81 -7.39 11.26 -9.02
CA HIS A 81 -7.38 10.45 -7.78
C HIS A 81 -7.93 9.04 -7.97
N LEU A 82 -8.47 8.70 -9.15
CA LEU A 82 -8.78 7.30 -9.48
C LEU A 82 -7.52 6.44 -9.61
N VAL A 83 -6.42 7.07 -10.03
CA VAL A 83 -5.15 6.40 -10.33
C VAL A 83 -4.10 6.76 -9.29
N TRP A 84 -3.98 8.05 -8.97
CA TRP A 84 -2.91 8.55 -8.11
C TRP A 84 -2.90 7.85 -6.75
N THR A 85 -3.99 7.92 -5.99
CA THR A 85 -4.00 7.36 -4.64
C THR A 85 -4.11 5.83 -4.64
N PRO A 86 -5.03 5.16 -5.38
CA PRO A 86 -5.19 3.72 -5.24
C PRO A 86 -4.10 2.93 -5.97
N LEU A 87 -3.70 3.37 -7.17
CA LEU A 87 -2.79 2.60 -8.03
C LEU A 87 -1.34 3.03 -7.86
N ALA A 88 -1.02 4.32 -7.94
CA ALA A 88 0.35 4.76 -7.79
C ALA A 88 0.81 4.66 -6.33
N TRP A 89 0.05 5.23 -5.40
CA TRP A 89 0.45 5.28 -4.00
C TRP A 89 0.25 3.94 -3.27
N HIS A 90 -0.96 3.38 -3.26
CA HIS A 90 -1.18 2.13 -2.51
C HIS A 90 -0.71 0.88 -3.26
N ALA A 91 -0.99 0.73 -4.56
CA ALA A 91 -0.61 -0.48 -5.29
C ALA A 91 0.89 -0.55 -5.59
N LEU A 92 1.43 0.48 -6.22
CA LEU A 92 2.83 0.51 -6.66
C LEU A 92 3.78 0.83 -5.49
N ILE A 93 3.60 1.95 -4.78
CA ILE A 93 4.55 2.33 -3.72
C ILE A 93 4.38 1.41 -2.50
N THR A 94 3.20 1.38 -1.88
CA THR A 94 3.00 0.59 -0.65
C THR A 94 3.07 -0.91 -0.92
N GLY A 95 2.31 -1.38 -1.90
CA GLY A 95 2.26 -2.79 -2.27
C GLY A 95 3.59 -3.28 -2.82
N VAL A 96 4.04 -2.74 -3.95
CA VAL A 96 5.21 -3.27 -4.66
C VAL A 96 6.54 -2.78 -4.07
N CYS A 97 6.75 -1.47 -3.93
CA CYS A 97 8.05 -0.91 -3.55
C CYS A 97 8.39 -1.13 -2.07
N VAL A 98 7.41 -1.06 -1.17
CA VAL A 98 7.65 -1.30 0.26
C VAL A 98 7.45 -2.78 0.59
N PHE A 99 6.21 -3.28 0.53
CA PHE A 99 5.94 -4.65 0.96
C PHE A 99 6.61 -5.68 0.03
N GLY A 100 6.38 -5.60 -1.27
CA GLY A 100 6.91 -6.55 -2.26
C GLY A 100 8.43 -6.62 -2.26
N MET A 101 9.11 -5.48 -2.29
CA MET A 101 10.57 -5.41 -2.19
C MET A 101 11.06 -6.01 -0.86
N ALA A 102 10.44 -5.66 0.28
CA ALA A 102 10.86 -6.17 1.59
C ALA A 102 10.62 -7.69 1.75
N ARG A 103 9.75 -8.29 0.92
CA ARG A 103 9.61 -9.76 0.83
C ARG A 103 10.70 -10.42 0.00
N VAL A 104 11.20 -9.76 -1.04
CA VAL A 104 12.09 -10.37 -2.04
C VAL A 104 13.57 -10.03 -1.81
N ALA A 105 13.88 -8.77 -1.48
CA ALA A 105 15.25 -8.28 -1.31
C ALA A 105 16.09 -9.00 -0.23
N PRO A 106 15.51 -9.49 0.89
CA PRO A 106 16.25 -10.31 1.85
C PRO A 106 16.96 -11.54 1.29
N HIS A 107 16.45 -12.07 0.16
CA HIS A 107 16.98 -13.25 -0.53
C HIS A 107 18.08 -12.91 -1.56
N TRP A 108 18.34 -11.63 -1.81
CA TRP A 108 19.40 -11.19 -2.72
C TRP A 108 20.78 -11.17 -2.04
N PRO A 109 21.86 -11.09 -2.84
CA PRO A 109 23.17 -10.69 -2.33
C PRO A 109 23.08 -9.40 -1.51
N LEU A 110 23.86 -9.28 -0.44
CA LEU A 110 23.75 -8.15 0.52
C LEU A 110 23.80 -6.79 -0.18
N TRP A 111 24.71 -6.60 -1.13
CA TRP A 111 24.87 -5.33 -1.83
C TRP A 111 23.61 -4.93 -2.61
N ARG A 112 22.92 -5.88 -3.26
CA ARG A 112 21.66 -5.59 -3.99
C ARG A 112 20.54 -5.20 -3.03
N HIS A 113 20.48 -5.85 -1.87
CA HIS A 113 19.52 -5.50 -0.83
C HIS A 113 19.76 -4.09 -0.29
N LEU A 114 21.02 -3.76 0.01
CA LEU A 114 21.39 -2.41 0.46
C LEU A 114 21.07 -1.35 -0.61
N LEU A 115 21.42 -1.60 -1.88
CA LEU A 115 21.06 -0.69 -2.98
C LEU A 115 19.55 -0.50 -3.11
N ALA A 116 18.76 -1.54 -2.91
CA ALA A 116 17.30 -1.44 -2.97
C ALA A 116 16.74 -0.57 -1.82
N LEU A 117 17.28 -0.73 -0.60
CA LEU A 117 16.91 0.10 0.55
C LEU A 117 17.36 1.55 0.39
N ILE A 118 18.56 1.78 -0.15
CA ILE A 118 19.05 3.13 -0.50
C ILE A 118 18.14 3.76 -1.55
N GLY A 119 17.80 3.01 -2.60
CA GLY A 119 16.88 3.46 -3.65
C GLY A 119 15.50 3.81 -3.10
N LEU A 120 14.95 3.00 -2.19
CA LEU A 120 13.70 3.31 -1.49
C LEU A 120 13.85 4.58 -0.65
N GLY A 121 14.95 4.74 0.09
CA GLY A 121 15.22 5.93 0.89
C GLY A 121 15.29 7.22 0.07
N LEU A 122 16.01 7.18 -1.06
CA LEU A 122 16.10 8.28 -2.03
C LEU A 122 14.73 8.60 -2.65
N PHE A 123 13.97 7.56 -3.02
CA PHE A 123 12.62 7.73 -3.53
C PHE A 123 11.70 8.45 -2.52
N GLY A 124 11.75 8.03 -1.24
CA GLY A 124 11.02 8.72 -0.18
C GLY A 124 11.47 10.17 0.00
N ALA A 125 12.78 10.43 -0.10
CA ALA A 125 13.30 11.79 0.02
C ALA A 125 12.80 12.71 -1.11
N THR A 126 12.74 12.23 -2.35
CA THR A 126 12.14 12.98 -3.47
C THR A 126 10.69 13.32 -3.19
N PHE A 127 9.94 12.44 -2.54
CA PHE A 127 8.56 12.70 -2.16
C PHE A 127 8.47 13.80 -1.10
N ALA A 128 9.37 13.75 -0.12
CA ALA A 128 9.42 14.65 1.02
C ALA A 128 9.70 16.11 0.63
N THR A 129 10.33 16.36 -0.54
CA THR A 129 10.75 17.72 -0.93
C THR A 129 9.59 18.69 -1.16
N PHE A 130 8.37 18.18 -1.33
CA PHE A 130 7.17 18.99 -1.58
C PHE A 130 6.67 19.69 -0.30
N TRP A 131 6.83 19.08 0.88
CA TRP A 131 6.18 19.57 2.10
C TRP A 131 6.47 21.02 2.54
N PRO A 132 7.64 21.63 2.24
CA PRO A 132 7.83 23.05 2.53
C PRO A 132 6.90 23.99 1.75
N SER A 133 6.24 23.57 0.66
CA SER A 133 5.24 24.40 -0.03
C SER A 133 3.84 24.33 0.58
N GLU A 134 3.54 23.26 1.32
CA GLU A 134 2.22 23.00 1.91
C GLU A 134 2.15 23.31 3.41
N ARG A 135 3.30 23.53 4.05
CA ARG A 135 3.39 23.66 5.51
C ARG A 135 4.12 24.93 5.90
N ASP A 136 3.44 25.74 6.70
CA ASP A 136 4.02 26.96 7.29
C ASP A 136 5.20 26.67 8.22
N SER A 137 5.25 25.47 8.79
CA SER A 137 6.35 25.00 9.63
C SER A 137 6.63 23.52 9.42
N LEU A 138 7.92 23.19 9.41
CA LEU A 138 8.41 21.82 9.28
C LEU A 138 8.90 21.33 10.65
N PRO A 139 8.67 20.06 10.97
CA PRO A 139 9.12 19.49 12.23
C PRO A 139 10.66 19.42 12.28
N PRO A 140 11.27 19.52 13.48
CA PRO A 140 12.69 19.33 13.66
C PRO A 140 13.17 17.95 13.19
N GLY A 141 14.44 17.85 12.79
CA GLY A 141 14.99 16.63 12.18
C GLY A 141 14.96 15.39 13.07
N ASP A 142 15.07 15.54 14.39
CA ASP A 142 14.94 14.43 15.36
C ASP A 142 13.50 13.88 15.41
N VAL A 143 12.49 14.76 15.31
CA VAL A 143 11.08 14.37 15.20
C VAL A 143 10.81 13.62 13.89
N VAL A 144 11.36 14.09 12.78
CA VAL A 144 11.27 13.41 11.47
C VAL A 144 11.91 12.03 11.52
N LEU A 145 13.10 11.94 12.11
CA LEU A 145 13.83 10.69 12.26
C LEU A 145 13.05 9.69 13.14
N PHE A 146 12.49 10.15 14.26
CA PHE A 146 11.63 9.31 15.11
C PHE A 146 10.37 8.85 14.36
N TYR A 147 9.70 9.76 13.65
CA TYR A 147 8.49 9.45 12.88
C TYR A 147 8.75 8.44 11.76
N LEU A 148 9.79 8.64 10.96
CA LEU A 148 10.10 7.77 9.83
C LEU A 148 10.79 6.47 10.26
N ALA A 149 11.91 6.58 10.97
CA ALA A 149 12.74 5.43 11.32
C ALA A 149 12.24 4.72 12.58
N GLY A 150 11.87 5.48 13.61
CA GLY A 150 11.35 4.93 14.87
C GLY A 150 10.05 4.17 14.68
N ILE A 151 9.01 4.81 14.14
CA ILE A 151 7.74 4.13 13.80
C ILE A 151 8.00 3.08 12.71
N GLY A 152 8.94 3.32 11.79
CA GLY A 152 9.34 2.36 10.75
C GLY A 152 9.83 1.01 11.25
N LEU A 153 10.23 0.88 12.52
CA LEU A 153 10.54 -0.41 13.15
C LEU A 153 9.36 -1.39 13.18
N VAL A 154 8.11 -0.91 13.05
CA VAL A 154 6.95 -1.79 12.93
C VAL A 154 6.96 -2.62 11.64
N VAL A 155 7.65 -2.14 10.59
CA VAL A 155 7.73 -2.85 9.31
C VAL A 155 8.53 -4.15 9.44
N PRO A 156 9.80 -4.16 9.88
CA PRO A 156 10.55 -5.40 10.05
C PRO A 156 9.88 -6.35 11.06
N LEU A 157 9.28 -5.83 12.14
CA LEU A 157 8.49 -6.67 13.06
C LEU A 157 7.31 -7.34 12.35
N GLY A 158 6.54 -6.59 11.56
CA GLY A 158 5.45 -7.11 10.76
C GLY A 158 5.90 -8.17 9.75
N LEU A 159 7.05 -7.97 9.11
CA LEU A 159 7.62 -8.93 8.14
C LEU A 159 8.07 -10.22 8.82
N ILE A 160 8.69 -10.13 10.01
CA ILE A 160 9.08 -11.30 10.81
C ILE A 160 7.84 -12.10 11.24
N VAL A 161 6.76 -11.43 11.65
CA VAL A 161 5.50 -12.09 11.99
C VAL A 161 4.91 -12.79 10.77
N VAL A 162 4.87 -12.13 9.62
CA VAL A 162 4.40 -12.71 8.35
C VAL A 162 5.22 -13.95 7.97
N ASP A 163 6.54 -13.90 8.13
CA ASP A 163 7.43 -15.03 7.87
C ASP A 163 7.16 -16.24 8.77
N ARG A 164 6.80 -15.99 10.04
CA ARG A 164 6.45 -17.06 10.99
C ARG A 164 5.08 -17.68 10.72
N ILE A 165 4.14 -16.90 10.17
CA ILE A 165 2.82 -17.41 9.78
C ILE A 165 2.95 -18.36 8.58
N GLY A 166 3.81 -18.02 7.61
CA GLY A 166 4.07 -18.87 6.44
C GLY A 166 2.89 -18.95 5.48
N GLN A 167 2.20 -20.09 5.45
CA GLN A 167 1.03 -20.30 4.59
C GLN A 167 -0.26 -20.28 5.41
N VAL A 168 -1.27 -19.59 4.90
CA VAL A 168 -2.59 -19.54 5.54
C VAL A 168 -3.56 -20.39 4.71
N PRO A 169 -4.23 -21.40 5.33
CA PRO A 169 -5.26 -22.18 4.68
C PRO A 169 -6.36 -21.28 4.10
N ARG A 170 -7.05 -21.75 3.07
CA ARG A 170 -8.20 -21.02 2.56
C ARG A 170 -9.31 -20.98 3.63
N PRO A 171 -9.76 -19.79 4.05
CA PRO A 171 -10.89 -19.72 4.96
C PRO A 171 -12.18 -20.19 4.25
N PRO A 172 -13.17 -20.69 5.00
CA PRO A 172 -14.50 -20.92 4.44
C PRO A 172 -15.08 -19.60 3.93
N LEU A 173 -15.94 -19.67 2.91
CA LEU A 173 -16.44 -18.50 2.19
C LEU A 173 -17.07 -17.47 3.14
N TRP A 174 -17.87 -17.91 4.11
CA TRP A 174 -18.51 -17.00 5.05
C TRP A 174 -17.50 -16.18 5.88
N VAL A 175 -16.40 -16.79 6.35
CA VAL A 175 -15.31 -16.09 7.06
C VAL A 175 -14.64 -15.08 6.13
N ALA A 176 -14.39 -15.49 4.88
CA ALA A 176 -13.77 -14.61 3.89
C ALA A 176 -14.64 -13.39 3.57
N LEU A 177 -15.96 -13.49 3.72
CA LEU A 177 -16.92 -12.43 3.41
C LEU A 177 -17.26 -11.49 4.57
N VAL A 178 -16.94 -11.82 5.83
CA VAL A 178 -17.26 -10.96 6.99
C VAL A 178 -16.66 -9.56 6.83
N VAL A 179 -15.35 -9.49 6.62
CA VAL A 179 -14.62 -8.21 6.55
C VAL A 179 -14.95 -7.42 5.26
N PRO A 180 -15.02 -8.03 4.07
CA PRO A 180 -15.56 -7.36 2.88
C PRO A 180 -17.00 -6.87 3.06
N GLY A 181 -17.85 -7.63 3.75
CA GLY A 181 -19.23 -7.25 4.06
C GLY A 181 -19.30 -6.01 4.96
N LEU A 182 -18.43 -5.92 5.97
CA LEU A 182 -18.30 -4.71 6.80
C LEU A 182 -17.85 -3.50 5.98
N ALA A 183 -16.83 -3.64 5.13
CA ALA A 183 -16.38 -2.54 4.26
C ALA A 183 -17.48 -2.09 3.28
N LEU A 184 -18.25 -3.03 2.73
CA LEU A 184 -19.40 -2.73 1.89
C LEU A 184 -20.48 -1.98 2.67
N ALA A 185 -20.82 -2.43 3.89
CA ALA A 185 -21.80 -1.76 4.73
C ALA A 185 -21.39 -0.32 5.08
N LEU A 186 -20.11 -0.09 5.38
CA LEU A 186 -19.56 1.26 5.60
C LEU A 186 -19.72 2.14 4.36
N TRP A 187 -19.36 1.63 3.17
CA TRP A 187 -19.51 2.36 1.92
C TRP A 187 -20.97 2.68 1.60
N VAL A 188 -21.88 1.71 1.77
CA VAL A 188 -23.33 1.92 1.58
C VAL A 188 -23.83 2.99 2.55
N GLY A 189 -23.47 2.90 3.82
CA GLY A 189 -23.84 3.89 4.84
C GLY A 189 -23.40 5.30 4.46
N LYS A 190 -22.13 5.49 4.07
CA LYS A 190 -21.62 6.79 3.59
C LYS A 190 -22.33 7.26 2.32
N THR A 191 -22.64 6.35 1.41
CA THR A 191 -23.32 6.68 0.15
C THR A 191 -24.77 7.09 0.37
N ILE A 192 -25.47 6.47 1.34
CA ILE A 192 -26.82 6.90 1.74
C ILE A 192 -26.77 8.25 2.44
N ALA A 193 -25.80 8.46 3.33
CA ALA A 193 -25.64 9.71 4.07
C ALA A 193 -25.26 10.90 3.17
N ASN A 194 -24.50 10.64 2.09
CA ASN A 194 -24.08 11.63 1.11
C ASN A 194 -24.17 11.07 -0.31
N PRO A 195 -25.38 11.04 -0.91
CA PRO A 195 -25.61 10.42 -2.20
C PRO A 195 -24.99 11.24 -3.32
N ALA A 196 -24.00 10.66 -4.00
CA ALA A 196 -23.36 11.24 -5.16
C ALA A 196 -23.08 10.15 -6.21
N PRO A 197 -23.47 10.34 -7.49
CA PRO A 197 -23.24 9.32 -8.53
C PRO A 197 -21.78 8.88 -8.67
N ILE A 198 -20.83 9.79 -8.39
CA ILE A 198 -19.39 9.51 -8.44
C ILE A 198 -18.96 8.42 -7.45
N ARG A 199 -19.72 8.19 -6.36
CA ARG A 199 -19.42 7.11 -5.39
C ARG A 199 -19.51 5.71 -6.02
N LEU A 200 -20.23 5.55 -7.13
CA LEU A 200 -20.32 4.30 -7.90
C LEU A 200 -19.01 3.93 -8.60
N VAL A 201 -18.05 4.84 -8.70
CA VAL A 201 -16.72 4.54 -9.23
C VAL A 201 -15.99 3.51 -8.35
N PHE A 202 -16.13 3.59 -7.02
CA PHE A 202 -15.50 2.63 -6.10
C PHE A 202 -15.86 1.16 -6.40
N PRO A 203 -17.15 0.74 -6.38
CA PRO A 203 -17.50 -0.66 -6.61
C PRO A 203 -17.11 -1.13 -8.02
N ILE A 204 -17.10 -0.25 -9.02
CA ILE A 204 -16.63 -0.58 -10.37
C ILE A 204 -15.13 -0.92 -10.34
N MET A 205 -14.29 -0.04 -9.78
CA MET A 205 -12.84 -0.24 -9.76
C MET A 205 -12.41 -1.41 -8.88
N ALA A 206 -13.02 -1.54 -7.69
CA ALA A 206 -12.80 -2.67 -6.81
C ALA A 206 -13.27 -3.99 -7.47
N GLY A 207 -14.43 -3.98 -8.12
CA GLY A 207 -14.98 -5.12 -8.85
C GLY A 207 -14.09 -5.58 -10.01
N LEU A 208 -13.60 -4.65 -10.83
CA LEU A 208 -12.65 -4.95 -11.91
C LEU A 208 -11.34 -5.53 -11.37
N THR A 209 -10.83 -4.98 -10.27
CA THR A 209 -9.61 -5.48 -9.60
C THR A 209 -9.82 -6.90 -9.06
N LEU A 210 -10.93 -7.15 -8.36
CA LEU A 210 -11.28 -8.48 -7.85
C LEU A 210 -11.51 -9.49 -8.98
N TRP A 211 -12.16 -9.07 -10.06
CA TRP A 211 -12.34 -9.89 -11.26
C TRP A 211 -10.98 -10.27 -11.87
N ALA A 212 -10.04 -9.33 -11.99
CA ALA A 212 -8.70 -9.62 -12.46
C ALA A 212 -7.97 -10.63 -11.55
N MET A 213 -8.04 -10.43 -10.23
CA MET A 213 -7.48 -11.36 -9.25
C MET A 213 -8.07 -12.76 -9.40
N TRP A 214 -9.39 -12.86 -9.56
CA TRP A 214 -10.10 -14.13 -9.75
C TRP A 214 -9.66 -14.86 -11.02
N ARG A 215 -9.59 -14.14 -12.14
CA ARG A 215 -9.23 -14.68 -13.45
C ARG A 215 -7.77 -15.11 -13.54
N LEU A 216 -6.87 -14.37 -12.89
CA LEU A 216 -5.43 -14.61 -12.92
C LEU A 216 -4.92 -15.48 -11.78
N GLY A 217 -5.74 -15.74 -10.76
CA GLY A 217 -5.35 -16.53 -9.61
C GLY A 217 -5.31 -18.03 -9.90
N GLY A 218 -4.77 -18.81 -8.95
CA GLY A 218 -4.73 -20.27 -9.00
C GLY A 218 -5.43 -20.99 -7.84
N ALA A 219 -5.30 -22.31 -7.80
CA ALA A 219 -5.69 -23.13 -6.65
C ALA A 219 -4.59 -23.11 -5.56
N GLY A 220 -5.00 -23.28 -4.30
CA GLY A 220 -4.12 -23.46 -3.14
C GLY A 220 -4.09 -22.27 -2.16
N PRO A 221 -3.32 -22.42 -1.07
CA PRO A 221 -3.35 -21.51 0.07
C PRO A 221 -2.81 -20.12 -0.25
N VAL A 222 -3.07 -19.18 0.66
CA VAL A 222 -2.38 -17.90 0.71
C VAL A 222 -0.94 -18.15 1.12
N SER A 223 0.00 -17.64 0.34
CA SER A 223 1.43 -17.76 0.61
C SER A 223 2.07 -16.38 0.55
N PHE A 224 2.87 -16.07 1.57
CA PHE A 224 3.65 -14.83 1.63
C PHE A 224 5.07 -14.98 1.06
N GLY A 225 5.35 -16.09 0.36
CA GLY A 225 6.68 -16.43 -0.14
C GLY A 225 7.58 -17.09 0.90
N ALA A 226 8.83 -17.35 0.53
CA ALA A 226 9.81 -17.95 1.43
C ALA A 226 10.23 -16.98 2.54
N PRO A 227 10.38 -17.46 3.80
CA PRO A 227 10.77 -16.60 4.91
C PRO A 227 12.19 -16.05 4.71
N GLY A 228 12.37 -14.75 4.97
CA GLY A 228 13.67 -14.10 4.95
C GLY A 228 14.42 -14.30 6.27
N ALA A 229 15.75 -14.19 6.25
CA ALA A 229 16.51 -14.20 7.49
C ALA A 229 16.18 -12.94 8.32
N VAL A 230 15.90 -13.09 9.62
CA VAL A 230 15.54 -11.97 10.52
C VAL A 230 16.50 -10.80 10.42
N ARG A 231 17.81 -11.06 10.41
CA ARG A 231 18.86 -10.03 10.27
C ARG A 231 18.75 -9.20 9.00
N ARG A 232 18.14 -9.73 7.93
CA ARG A 232 17.91 -8.99 6.68
C ARG A 232 16.77 -8.00 6.85
N HIS A 233 15.67 -8.39 7.49
CA HIS A 233 14.56 -7.47 7.77
C HIS A 233 15.01 -6.31 8.65
N LEU A 234 15.89 -6.56 9.62
CA LEU A 234 16.46 -5.51 10.48
C LEU A 234 17.28 -4.44 9.73
N LEU A 235 17.60 -4.65 8.44
CA LEU A 235 18.21 -3.60 7.61
C LEU A 235 17.19 -2.59 7.08
N PHE A 236 15.89 -2.92 7.09
CA PHE A 236 14.82 -2.06 6.56
C PHE A 236 14.89 -0.60 7.03
N PRO A 237 15.20 -0.29 8.31
CA PRO A 237 15.29 1.09 8.79
C PRO A 237 16.29 1.97 8.02
N LEU A 238 17.24 1.39 7.27
CA LEU A 238 18.12 2.15 6.39
C LEU A 238 17.34 3.06 5.43
N ALA A 239 16.22 2.60 4.86
CA ALA A 239 15.42 3.39 3.94
C ALA A 239 14.81 4.65 4.59
N PRO A 240 14.02 4.56 5.69
CA PRO A 240 13.52 5.76 6.37
C PRO A 240 14.60 6.67 6.92
N VAL A 241 15.74 6.13 7.37
CA VAL A 241 16.84 6.95 7.86
C VAL A 241 17.41 7.80 6.73
N ILE A 242 17.64 7.22 5.55
CA ILE A 242 18.09 7.96 4.36
C ILE A 242 17.04 9.01 3.96
N THR A 243 15.76 8.64 3.94
CA THR A 243 14.67 9.59 3.65
C THR A 243 14.69 10.77 4.60
N ALA A 244 14.74 10.52 5.92
CA ALA A 244 14.73 11.57 6.94
C ALA A 244 15.92 12.53 6.78
N PHE A 245 17.15 12.00 6.67
CA PHE A 245 18.34 12.85 6.56
C PHE A 245 18.33 13.72 5.30
N ILE A 246 17.97 13.14 4.15
CA ILE A 246 17.97 13.89 2.88
C ILE A 246 16.82 14.90 2.86
N ALA A 247 15.63 14.51 3.31
CA ALA A 247 14.47 15.39 3.39
C ALA A 247 14.78 16.63 4.25
N VAL A 248 15.25 16.42 5.48
CA VAL A 248 15.59 17.51 6.41
C VAL A 248 16.67 18.41 5.83
N ALA A 249 17.73 17.84 5.25
CA ALA A 249 18.80 18.63 4.63
C ALA A 249 18.27 19.50 3.47
N ILE A 250 17.37 18.97 2.64
CA ILE A 250 16.74 19.75 1.55
C ILE A 250 15.85 20.86 2.12
N TRP A 251 15.03 20.55 3.13
CA TRP A 251 14.14 21.54 3.75
C TRP A 251 14.90 22.71 4.36
N GLU A 252 16.02 22.45 5.03
CA GLU A 252 16.84 23.48 5.70
C GLU A 252 17.65 24.34 4.72
N ASN A 253 18.10 23.77 3.60
CA ASN A 253 19.09 24.43 2.72
C ASN A 253 18.54 24.86 1.35
N VAL A 254 17.43 24.27 0.90
CA VAL A 254 16.88 24.48 -0.45
C VAL A 254 15.42 24.94 -0.41
N GLY A 255 14.62 24.38 0.51
CA GLY A 255 13.19 24.64 0.59
C GLY A 255 12.35 23.69 -0.27
N ALA A 256 11.21 24.18 -0.78
CA ALA A 256 10.26 23.36 -1.52
C ALA A 256 10.78 23.00 -2.92
N LEU A 257 10.61 21.73 -3.30
CA LEU A 257 10.79 21.26 -4.67
C LEU A 257 9.56 20.43 -5.08
N GLU A 258 9.17 20.54 -6.35
CA GLU A 258 8.04 19.84 -6.98
C GLU A 258 8.26 18.33 -7.19
N GLY A 259 8.96 17.67 -6.24
CA GLY A 259 9.28 16.25 -6.29
C GLY A 259 8.03 15.36 -6.35
N GLN A 260 6.94 15.77 -5.70
CA GLN A 260 5.66 15.05 -5.77
C GLN A 260 5.09 15.03 -7.19
N ALA A 261 5.16 16.15 -7.92
CA ALA A 261 4.70 16.20 -9.32
C ALA A 261 5.50 15.25 -10.20
N VAL A 262 6.83 15.19 -10.03
CA VAL A 262 7.69 14.24 -10.76
C VAL A 262 7.32 12.80 -10.42
N VAL A 263 7.14 12.48 -9.14
CA VAL A 263 6.70 11.15 -8.71
C VAL A 263 5.36 10.81 -9.35
N ALA A 264 4.37 11.69 -9.27
CA ALA A 264 3.06 11.49 -9.86
C ALA A 264 3.14 11.24 -11.38
N LEU A 265 3.85 12.08 -12.11
CA LEU A 265 4.03 11.97 -13.56
C LEU A 265 4.66 10.64 -13.99
N VAL A 266 5.47 10.02 -13.13
CA VAL A 266 6.08 8.70 -13.41
C VAL A 266 5.19 7.55 -12.92
N THR A 267 4.74 7.59 -11.68
CA THR A 267 4.05 6.46 -11.06
C THR A 267 2.61 6.30 -11.52
N VAL A 268 1.92 7.38 -11.89
CA VAL A 268 0.54 7.34 -12.43
C VAL A 268 0.47 6.54 -13.75
N PRO A 269 1.24 6.87 -14.81
CA PRO A 269 1.18 6.11 -16.05
C PRO A 269 1.69 4.67 -15.89
N VAL A 270 2.74 4.45 -15.07
CA VAL A 270 3.25 3.09 -14.80
C VAL A 270 2.20 2.23 -14.11
N SER A 271 1.56 2.74 -13.06
CA SER A 271 0.57 1.98 -12.29
C SER A 271 -0.72 1.77 -13.09
N LEU A 272 -1.21 2.77 -13.81
CA LEU A 272 -2.36 2.63 -14.70
C LEU A 272 -2.09 1.62 -15.82
N GLY A 273 -0.95 1.75 -16.50
CA GLY A 273 -0.55 0.84 -17.57
C GLY A 273 -0.45 -0.61 -17.07
N TRP A 274 0.11 -0.82 -15.88
CA TRP A 274 0.20 -2.14 -15.28
C TRP A 274 -1.18 -2.70 -14.91
N TRP A 275 -2.06 -1.89 -14.30
CA TRP A 275 -3.42 -2.31 -13.97
C TRP A 275 -4.24 -2.69 -15.21
N LEU A 276 -4.20 -1.85 -16.25
CA LEU A 276 -4.86 -2.13 -17.54
C LEU A 276 -4.31 -3.38 -18.22
N TRP A 277 -2.99 -3.58 -18.19
CA TRP A 277 -2.38 -4.81 -18.71
C TRP A 277 -2.84 -6.06 -17.94
N LEU A 278 -2.97 -5.98 -16.61
CA LEU A 278 -3.50 -7.09 -15.80
C LEU A 278 -4.97 -7.37 -16.12
N LEU A 279 -5.80 -6.35 -16.33
CA LEU A 279 -7.18 -6.52 -16.78
C LEU A 279 -7.25 -7.17 -18.16
N TRP A 280 -6.44 -6.71 -19.11
CA TRP A 280 -6.36 -7.30 -20.43
C TRP A 280 -5.93 -8.77 -20.39
N ARG A 281 -4.96 -9.10 -19.54
CA ARG A 281 -4.56 -10.49 -19.31
C ARG A 281 -5.67 -11.32 -18.67
N ALA A 282 -6.41 -10.75 -17.73
CA ALA A 282 -7.57 -11.40 -17.12
C ALA A 282 -8.68 -11.66 -18.14
N ALA A 283 -8.90 -10.73 -19.09
CA ALA A 283 -9.84 -10.92 -20.19
C ALA A 283 -9.44 -12.11 -21.08
N ARG A 284 -8.14 -12.23 -21.41
CA ARG A 284 -7.59 -13.29 -22.28
C ARG A 284 -7.34 -14.63 -21.59
N ALA A 285 -7.40 -14.70 -20.26
CA ALA A 285 -7.23 -15.97 -19.55
C ALA A 285 -8.33 -16.97 -19.93
N GLN A 286 -8.07 -18.28 -19.88
CA GLN A 286 -9.16 -19.23 -20.03
C GLN A 286 -10.09 -19.18 -18.80
N PRO A 287 -11.42 -19.39 -18.95
CA PRO A 287 -12.32 -19.60 -17.82
C PRO A 287 -11.73 -20.60 -16.83
N ARG A 288 -11.77 -20.26 -15.54
CA ARG A 288 -11.46 -21.24 -14.51
C ARG A 288 -12.46 -22.37 -14.67
N ARG A 289 -11.97 -23.57 -15.00
CA ARG A 289 -12.79 -24.78 -14.88
C ARG A 289 -13.18 -24.86 -13.42
N ALA A 290 -14.49 -24.96 -13.15
CA ALA A 290 -14.95 -25.27 -11.81
C ALA A 290 -14.18 -26.50 -11.35
N ALA A 291 -13.46 -26.39 -10.22
CA ALA A 291 -12.94 -27.58 -9.59
C ALA A 291 -14.17 -28.45 -9.32
N SER A 292 -14.23 -29.63 -9.94
CA SER A 292 -15.25 -30.63 -9.64
C SER A 292 -15.20 -30.85 -8.13
N ALA A 293 -16.23 -30.35 -7.45
CA ALA A 293 -16.41 -30.45 -6.02
C ALA A 293 -16.57 -31.91 -5.60
#